data_AF-A0A833FVM1-F1
#
_entry.id   AF-A0A833FVM1-F1
#
_cell.length_a   1.000
_cell.length_b   1.000
_cell.length_c   1.000
_cell.angle_alpha   90.00
_cell.angle_beta   90.00
_cell.angle_gamma   90.00
#
_symmetry.space_group_name_H-M   'P 1'
#
loop_
_entity.id
_entity.type
_entity.pdbx_description
1 polymer ?
#
loop_
_entity_poly.entity_id
_entity_poly.type
_entity_poly.pdbx_seq_one_letter_code
_entity_poly.pdbx_strand_id
1 'polypeptide(L)'
;FWEASVTSLEAQAPAAAEGNVAGNGDTAMMEMRLRFIPEYVALFKKVWGTDWPRMTHAYMSIAAFERTIVSDAKLVPFDRYMTGDKKALSDAQLRGMALFHGKAACIQCHNGPLASDQKFHALGVPENEVFKTEPLYQITHRWEHYQKGVPEPQYRSANFDWGLLYITKNPKDVGKFRTPSLRELKYTAPYMHNGIFYTLEEVVDFYNKGGGDGAAKSPLIKPLGLTDAERKDLVAFLESLSMDKPLLIAPPKLPEYQPMK
;
A
#
# COMPACT_ATOMS: atom_id res chain seq x y z
N PHE A 1 -5.28 1.10 -4.09
CA PHE A 1 -4.90 -0.32 -4.26
C PHE A 1 -3.63 -0.44 -5.11
N TRP A 2 -3.05 -1.65 -5.21
CA TRP A 2 -1.79 -1.91 -5.91
C TRP A 2 -1.91 -1.80 -7.44
N GLU A 3 -3.06 -2.20 -7.99
CA GLU A 3 -3.45 -2.09 -9.39
C GLU A 3 -4.15 -0.77 -9.74
N ALA A 4 -4.33 0.12 -8.74
CA ALA A 4 -5.04 1.39 -8.85
C ALA A 4 -6.47 1.30 -9.42
N SER A 5 -7.23 0.30 -8.96
CA SER A 5 -8.64 0.10 -9.32
C SER A 5 -9.58 1.27 -8.95
N VAL A 6 -9.15 2.16 -8.05
CA VAL A 6 -9.85 3.38 -7.67
C VAL A 6 -8.89 4.56 -7.62
N THR A 7 -9.40 5.76 -7.87
CA THR A 7 -8.60 6.99 -8.08
C THR A 7 -8.61 7.97 -6.91
N SER A 8 -9.42 7.73 -5.87
CA SER A 8 -9.51 8.59 -4.69
C SER A 8 -9.73 7.78 -3.41
N LEU A 9 -9.46 8.41 -2.26
CA LEU A 9 -9.73 7.84 -0.94
C LEU A 9 -11.23 7.65 -0.72
N GLU A 10 -12.06 8.59 -1.18
CA GLU A 10 -13.52 8.50 -1.12
C GLU A 10 -14.07 7.30 -1.89
N ALA A 11 -13.43 6.91 -2.99
CA ALA A 11 -13.80 5.72 -3.75
C ALA A 11 -13.19 4.43 -3.16
N GLN A 12 -12.06 4.54 -2.46
CA GLN A 12 -11.38 3.41 -1.84
C GLN A 12 -12.12 2.91 -0.58
N ALA A 13 -12.60 3.82 0.27
CA ALA A 13 -13.29 3.48 1.51
C ALA A 13 -14.50 2.53 1.31
N PRO A 14 -15.47 2.81 0.40
CA PRO A 14 -16.57 1.88 0.13
C PRO A 14 -16.07 0.56 -0.49
N ALA A 15 -15.09 0.62 -1.40
CA ALA A 15 -14.56 -0.60 -2.03
C ALA A 15 -13.95 -1.56 -1.00
N ALA A 16 -13.34 -1.05 0.07
CA ALA A 16 -12.82 -1.87 1.17
C ALA A 16 -13.92 -2.30 2.16
N ALA A 17 -14.83 -1.40 2.52
CA ALA A 17 -15.88 -1.67 3.50
C ALA A 17 -16.91 -2.70 3.00
N GLU A 18 -17.22 -2.69 1.70
CA GLU A 18 -18.25 -3.53 1.09
C GLU A 18 -17.65 -4.74 0.35
N GLY A 19 -16.33 -4.77 0.15
CA GLY A 19 -15.65 -5.86 -0.55
C GLY A 19 -15.83 -7.21 0.15
N ASN A 20 -16.23 -8.23 -0.61
CA ASN A 20 -16.62 -9.57 -0.11
C ASN A 20 -15.55 -10.28 0.75
N VAL A 21 -14.27 -10.05 0.45
CA VAL A 21 -13.14 -10.65 1.19
C VAL A 21 -12.58 -9.74 2.28
N ALA A 22 -13.06 -8.50 2.35
CA ALA A 22 -12.59 -7.47 3.27
C ALA A 22 -13.68 -7.16 4.30
N GLY A 23 -14.32 -5.99 4.22
CA GLY A 23 -15.35 -5.59 5.19
C GLY A 23 -16.66 -6.36 5.07
N ASN A 24 -17.00 -6.86 3.87
CA ASN A 24 -18.25 -7.58 3.57
C ASN A 24 -19.49 -6.87 4.15
N GLY A 25 -19.46 -5.55 4.18
CA GLY A 25 -20.48 -4.70 4.79
C GLY A 25 -21.65 -4.45 3.85
N ASP A 26 -22.86 -4.66 4.36
CA ASP A 26 -24.08 -4.17 3.71
C ASP A 26 -24.32 -2.70 4.07
N THR A 27 -24.40 -1.83 3.07
CA THR A 27 -24.52 -0.38 3.27
C THR A 27 -25.74 -0.02 4.13
N ALA A 28 -26.88 -0.66 3.92
CA ALA A 28 -28.10 -0.36 4.67
C ALA A 28 -27.95 -0.78 6.15
N MET A 29 -27.35 -1.94 6.41
CA MET A 29 -27.05 -2.40 7.76
C MET A 29 -26.06 -1.47 8.46
N MET A 30 -25.01 -1.02 7.78
CA MET A 30 -24.04 -0.07 8.34
C MET A 30 -24.69 1.28 8.67
N GLU A 31 -25.53 1.83 7.78
CA GLU A 31 -26.29 3.06 8.06
C GLU A 31 -27.22 2.88 9.27
N MET A 32 -27.96 1.77 9.33
CA MET A 32 -28.87 1.50 10.45
C MET A 32 -28.12 1.43 11.78
N ARG A 33 -26.94 0.80 11.81
CA ARG A 33 -26.09 0.77 13.01
C ARG A 33 -25.66 2.17 13.44
N LEU A 34 -25.27 3.04 12.52
CA LEU A 34 -24.91 4.43 12.85
C LEU A 34 -26.11 5.22 13.41
N ARG A 35 -27.33 4.93 12.95
CA ARG A 35 -28.56 5.59 13.43
C ARG A 35 -28.95 5.19 14.86
N PHE A 36 -28.56 4.00 15.31
CA PHE A 36 -28.73 3.57 16.70
C PHE A 36 -27.73 4.23 17.68
N ILE A 37 -26.92 5.20 17.23
CA ILE A 37 -25.96 5.90 18.07
C ILE A 37 -26.30 7.41 18.04
N PRO A 38 -27.01 7.95 19.06
CA PRO A 38 -27.45 9.34 19.07
C PRO A 38 -26.32 10.37 18.89
N GLU A 39 -25.14 10.06 19.43
CA GLU A 39 -23.94 10.87 19.28
C GLU A 39 -23.52 10.97 17.81
N TYR A 40 -23.56 9.87 17.05
CA TYR A 40 -23.28 9.93 15.61
C TYR A 40 -24.38 10.66 14.85
N VAL A 41 -25.66 10.48 15.20
CA VAL A 41 -26.74 11.27 14.58
C VAL A 41 -26.49 12.78 14.76
N ALA A 42 -26.15 13.22 15.97
CA ALA A 42 -25.83 14.61 16.26
C ALA A 42 -24.57 15.10 15.52
N LEU A 43 -23.51 14.29 15.46
CA LEU A 43 -22.26 14.63 14.76
C LEU A 43 -22.47 14.74 13.24
N PHE A 44 -23.21 13.81 12.63
CA PHE A 44 -23.52 13.87 11.20
C PHE A 44 -24.39 15.07 10.87
N LYS A 45 -25.38 15.40 11.71
CA LYS A 45 -26.17 16.63 11.55
C LYS A 45 -25.30 17.88 11.66
N LYS A 46 -24.36 17.93 12.61
CA LYS A 46 -23.45 19.05 12.79
C LYS A 46 -22.50 19.26 11.61
N VAL A 47 -21.91 18.18 11.09
CA VAL A 47 -20.87 18.25 10.04
C VAL A 47 -21.48 18.31 8.64
N TRP A 48 -22.54 17.55 8.39
CA TRP A 48 -23.11 17.33 7.05
C TRP A 48 -24.51 17.89 6.87
N GLY A 49 -25.15 18.41 7.94
CA GLY A 49 -26.50 18.98 7.87
C GLY A 49 -27.61 17.93 7.68
N THR A 50 -27.32 16.64 7.80
CA THR A 50 -28.30 15.55 7.60
C THR A 50 -28.96 15.13 8.90
N ASP A 51 -30.28 14.90 8.87
CA ASP A 51 -31.00 14.38 10.03
C ASP A 51 -30.61 12.96 10.42
N TRP A 52 -30.10 12.17 9.46
CA TRP A 52 -29.64 10.80 9.70
C TRP A 52 -28.25 10.56 9.10
N PRO A 53 -27.38 9.78 9.78
CA PRO A 53 -26.13 9.32 9.21
C PRO A 53 -26.33 8.58 7.88
N ARG A 54 -25.44 8.86 6.93
CA ARG A 54 -25.36 8.23 5.61
C ARG A 54 -23.97 7.67 5.39
N MET A 55 -23.85 6.49 4.78
CA MET A 55 -22.54 5.87 4.56
C MET A 55 -21.66 6.71 3.64
N THR A 56 -22.22 7.41 2.66
CA THR A 56 -21.46 8.34 1.80
C THR A 56 -20.71 9.39 2.62
N HIS A 57 -21.36 9.99 3.63
CA HIS A 57 -20.74 10.95 4.55
C HIS A 57 -19.73 10.28 5.49
N ALA A 58 -19.96 9.03 5.89
CA ALA A 58 -18.99 8.26 6.66
C ALA A 58 -17.70 8.03 5.84
N TYR A 59 -17.82 7.58 4.59
CA TYR A 59 -16.69 7.39 3.68
C TYR A 59 -15.94 8.69 3.38
N MET A 60 -16.64 9.80 3.17
CA MET A 60 -16.01 11.12 3.02
C MET A 60 -15.27 11.56 4.30
N SER A 61 -15.83 11.25 5.47
CA SER A 61 -15.18 11.55 6.77
C SER A 61 -13.93 10.70 6.99
N ILE A 62 -13.96 9.43 6.59
CA ILE A 62 -12.78 8.53 6.59
C ILE A 62 -11.71 9.09 5.66
N ALA A 63 -12.06 9.43 4.42
CA ALA A 63 -11.12 9.99 3.46
C ALA A 63 -10.55 11.35 3.92
N ALA A 64 -11.34 12.16 4.64
CA ALA A 64 -10.84 13.40 5.24
C ALA A 64 -9.85 13.12 6.38
N PHE A 65 -10.13 12.12 7.22
CA PHE A 65 -9.20 11.68 8.27
C PHE A 65 -7.90 11.12 7.68
N GLU A 66 -7.96 10.28 6.65
CA GLU A 66 -6.78 9.72 5.97
C GLU A 66 -5.84 10.81 5.42
N ARG A 67 -6.37 11.95 4.97
CA ARG A 67 -5.55 13.10 4.55
C ARG A 67 -4.78 13.77 5.69
N THR A 68 -5.16 13.51 6.94
CA THR A 68 -4.41 13.97 8.12
C THR A 68 -3.30 13.00 8.53
N ILE A 69 -3.30 11.78 7.98
CA ILE A 69 -2.28 10.75 8.24
C ILE A 69 -1.08 11.02 7.32
N VAL A 70 -0.28 12.00 7.70
CA VAL A 70 0.94 12.42 7.00
C VAL A 70 2.13 12.32 7.94
N SER A 71 3.25 11.80 7.43
CA SER A 71 4.51 11.78 8.17
C SER A 71 4.94 13.21 8.53
N ASP A 72 5.31 13.43 9.79
CA ASP A 72 5.90 14.70 10.21
C ASP A 72 7.34 14.77 9.71
N ALA A 73 7.61 15.65 8.75
CA ALA A 73 8.94 15.89 8.19
C ALA A 73 10.01 16.20 9.26
N LYS A 74 9.63 16.72 10.43
CA LYS A 74 10.56 16.95 11.55
C LYS A 74 10.98 15.67 12.24
N LEU A 75 10.21 14.59 12.09
CA LEU A 75 10.47 13.28 12.67
C LEU A 75 11.09 12.31 11.66
N VAL A 76 11.17 12.66 10.37
CA VAL A 76 11.82 11.83 9.34
C VAL A 76 13.28 12.27 9.16
N PRO A 77 14.28 11.39 9.40
CA PRO A 77 15.70 11.70 9.24
C PRO A 77 16.07 12.29 7.87
N PHE A 78 15.54 11.69 6.80
CA PHE A 78 15.76 12.19 5.44
C PHE A 78 15.24 13.62 5.25
N ASP A 79 14.02 13.92 5.70
CA ASP A 79 13.43 15.26 5.51
C ASP A 79 14.15 16.33 6.35
N ARG A 80 14.58 16.00 7.57
CA ARG A 80 15.47 16.86 8.38
C ARG A 80 16.78 17.17 7.65
N TYR A 81 17.39 16.16 7.03
CA TYR A 81 18.61 16.34 6.26
C TYR A 81 18.42 17.25 5.03
N MET A 82 17.31 17.06 4.32
CA MET A 82 16.94 17.87 3.16
C MET A 82 16.63 19.32 3.53
N THR A 83 16.15 19.57 4.75
CA THR A 83 15.84 20.93 5.26
C THR A 83 17.01 21.61 5.96
N GLY A 84 18.18 20.97 6.04
CA GLY A 84 19.44 21.60 6.43
C GLY A 84 20.19 20.93 7.59
N ASP A 85 19.56 20.01 8.32
CA ASP A 85 20.23 19.28 9.39
C ASP A 85 21.16 18.19 8.82
N LYS A 86 22.40 18.59 8.50
CA LYS A 86 23.40 17.68 7.91
C LYS A 86 23.81 16.52 8.80
N LYS A 87 23.42 16.52 10.09
CA LYS A 87 23.68 15.44 11.03
C LYS A 87 22.50 14.47 11.16
N ALA A 88 21.38 14.74 10.51
CA ALA A 88 20.20 13.88 10.58
C ALA A 88 20.39 12.53 9.87
N LEU A 89 21.33 12.42 8.93
CA LEU A 89 21.73 11.16 8.32
C LEU A 89 23.15 10.76 8.76
N SER A 90 23.31 9.47 9.03
CA SER A 90 24.61 8.83 9.23
C SER A 90 25.39 8.67 7.92
N ASP A 91 26.68 8.41 8.02
CA ASP A 91 27.53 8.16 6.83
C ASP A 91 27.03 6.98 5.99
N ALA A 92 26.50 5.93 6.62
CA ALA A 92 25.90 4.79 5.92
C ALA A 92 24.67 5.20 5.12
N GLN A 93 23.80 6.02 5.70
CA GLN A 93 22.62 6.56 5.02
C GLN A 93 23.01 7.49 3.86
N LEU A 94 24.06 8.29 4.01
CA LEU A 94 24.57 9.13 2.92
C LEU A 94 25.13 8.31 1.76
N ARG A 95 25.89 7.25 2.04
CA ARG A 95 26.35 6.30 1.00
C ARG A 95 25.18 5.57 0.35
N GLY A 96 24.19 5.14 1.14
CA GLY A 96 22.95 4.53 0.65
C GLY A 96 22.15 5.44 -0.28
N MET A 97 22.03 6.72 0.08
CA MET A 97 21.40 7.74 -0.76
C MET A 97 22.13 7.91 -2.10
N ALA A 98 23.47 7.91 -2.08
CA ALA A 98 24.26 7.99 -3.30
C ALA A 98 24.06 6.75 -4.20
N LEU A 99 23.93 5.55 -3.61
CA LEU A 99 23.58 4.33 -4.34
C LEU A 99 22.17 4.41 -4.95
N PHE A 100 21.19 4.87 -4.17
CA PHE A 100 19.79 5.02 -4.57
C PHE A 100 19.63 5.95 -5.80
N HIS A 101 20.41 7.05 -5.84
CA HIS A 101 20.45 7.96 -7.00
C HIS A 101 21.33 7.47 -8.16
N GLY A 102 22.40 6.76 -7.85
CA GLY A 102 23.42 6.33 -8.80
C GLY A 102 23.29 4.87 -9.17
N LYS A 103 24.22 4.05 -8.65
CA LYS A 103 24.43 2.66 -9.07
C LYS A 103 23.17 1.78 -8.98
N ALA A 104 22.36 1.93 -7.93
CA ALA A 104 21.14 1.14 -7.75
C ALA A 104 19.96 1.69 -8.56
N ALA A 105 20.03 2.95 -9.02
CA ALA A 105 19.06 3.61 -9.88
C ALA A 105 17.60 3.58 -9.40
N CYS A 106 17.36 3.38 -8.11
CA CYS A 106 16.02 3.28 -7.51
C CYS A 106 15.18 4.54 -7.76
N ILE A 107 15.84 5.71 -7.84
CA ILE A 107 15.20 7.01 -8.12
C ILE A 107 14.42 7.05 -9.44
N GLN A 108 14.72 6.17 -10.40
CA GLN A 108 14.03 6.14 -11.69
C GLN A 108 12.52 5.94 -11.54
N CYS A 109 12.09 5.18 -10.53
CA CYS A 109 10.68 5.00 -10.19
C CYS A 109 10.34 5.65 -8.83
N HIS A 110 11.27 5.68 -7.88
CA HIS A 110 11.04 6.18 -6.54
C HIS A 110 11.58 7.61 -6.36
N ASN A 111 10.80 8.59 -6.80
CA ASN A 111 11.16 10.01 -6.77
C ASN A 111 10.04 10.90 -6.22
N GLY A 112 10.36 12.19 -6.04
CA GLY A 112 9.43 13.18 -5.51
C GLY A 112 9.12 12.99 -4.01
N PRO A 113 8.17 13.77 -3.46
CA PRO A 113 7.89 13.80 -2.02
C PRO A 113 7.48 12.45 -1.41
N LEU A 114 6.82 11.60 -2.20
CA LEU A 114 6.37 10.27 -1.78
C LEU A 114 7.38 9.16 -2.10
N ALA A 115 8.52 9.49 -2.71
CA ALA A 115 9.45 8.49 -3.26
C ALA A 115 8.71 7.46 -4.15
N SER A 116 7.88 7.96 -5.06
CA SER A 116 7.08 7.18 -6.00
C SER A 116 6.62 8.06 -7.15
N ASP A 117 6.82 7.56 -8.37
CA ASP A 117 6.31 8.16 -9.61
C ASP A 117 4.85 7.79 -9.92
N GLN A 118 4.23 6.94 -9.09
CA GLN A 118 2.87 6.41 -9.24
C GLN A 118 2.62 5.67 -10.58
N LYS A 119 3.67 5.27 -11.31
CA LYS A 119 3.55 4.50 -12.55
C LYS A 119 3.49 3.00 -12.25
N PHE A 120 3.29 2.19 -13.30
CA PHE A 120 3.09 0.76 -13.18
C PHE A 120 4.23 -0.04 -13.80
N HIS A 121 4.82 -0.92 -13.01
CA HIS A 121 5.98 -1.72 -13.41
C HIS A 121 5.77 -3.17 -12.99
N ALA A 122 6.17 -4.09 -13.86
CA ALA A 122 6.27 -5.50 -13.51
C ALA A 122 7.71 -5.81 -13.12
N LEU A 123 7.89 -6.33 -11.91
CA LEU A 123 9.20 -6.65 -11.34
C LEU A 123 9.52 -8.15 -11.43
N GLY A 124 8.51 -8.98 -11.73
CA GLY A 124 8.59 -10.44 -11.61
C GLY A 124 8.69 -10.88 -10.15
N VAL A 125 7.94 -10.24 -9.23
CA VAL A 125 7.94 -10.65 -7.82
C VAL A 125 7.50 -12.13 -7.75
N PRO A 126 8.25 -12.99 -7.05
CA PRO A 126 7.89 -14.40 -6.91
C PRO A 126 6.55 -14.53 -6.18
N GLU A 127 5.82 -15.60 -6.51
CA GLU A 127 4.59 -15.93 -5.79
C GLU A 127 4.88 -16.29 -4.34
N ASN A 128 3.96 -15.91 -3.44
CA ASN A 128 4.00 -16.36 -2.07
C ASN A 128 3.43 -17.78 -1.97
N GLU A 129 4.19 -18.71 -1.39
CA GLU A 129 3.83 -20.13 -1.32
C GLU A 129 2.50 -20.36 -0.59
N VAL A 130 2.07 -19.44 0.29
CA VAL A 130 0.75 -19.51 0.93
C VAL A 130 -0.40 -19.59 -0.08
N PHE A 131 -0.28 -18.97 -1.26
CA PHE A 131 -1.28 -19.05 -2.32
C PHE A 131 -1.32 -20.43 -3.00
N LYS A 132 -0.32 -21.28 -2.79
CA LYS A 132 -0.23 -22.65 -3.30
C LYS A 132 -0.51 -23.70 -2.23
N THR A 133 -0.24 -23.43 -0.96
CA THR A 133 -0.35 -24.42 0.11
C THR A 133 -1.58 -24.26 0.99
N GLU A 134 -2.09 -23.03 1.15
CA GLU A 134 -3.16 -22.74 2.11
C GLU A 134 -4.53 -22.66 1.43
N PRO A 135 -5.50 -23.54 1.77
CA PRO A 135 -6.80 -23.58 1.10
C PRO A 135 -7.60 -22.27 1.17
N LEU A 136 -7.53 -21.54 2.29
CA LEU A 136 -8.25 -20.27 2.44
C LEU A 136 -7.69 -19.18 1.52
N TYR A 137 -6.36 -19.13 1.36
CA TYR A 137 -5.71 -18.20 0.43
C TYR A 137 -6.06 -18.56 -1.01
N GLN A 138 -6.06 -19.84 -1.36
CA GLN A 138 -6.49 -20.30 -2.69
C GLN A 138 -7.94 -19.93 -3.01
N ILE A 139 -8.88 -20.21 -2.11
CA ILE A 139 -10.30 -19.90 -2.30
C ILE A 139 -10.48 -18.39 -2.49
N THR A 140 -9.87 -17.58 -1.61
CA THR A 140 -9.94 -16.12 -1.65
C THR A 140 -9.32 -15.58 -2.95
N HIS A 141 -8.15 -16.08 -3.35
CA HIS A 141 -7.45 -15.64 -4.56
C HIS A 141 -8.26 -15.94 -5.83
N ARG A 142 -8.87 -17.14 -5.90
CA ARG A 142 -9.75 -17.53 -7.02
C ARG A 142 -11.00 -16.66 -7.07
N TRP A 143 -11.59 -16.35 -5.92
CA TRP A 143 -12.74 -15.45 -5.84
C TRP A 143 -12.37 -14.03 -6.31
N GLU A 144 -11.23 -13.50 -5.86
CA GLU A 144 -10.71 -12.20 -6.31
C GLU A 144 -10.49 -12.16 -7.83
N HIS A 145 -9.97 -13.22 -8.43
CA HIS A 145 -9.84 -13.32 -9.88
C HIS A 145 -11.21 -13.34 -10.57
N TYR A 146 -12.14 -14.17 -10.08
CA TYR A 146 -13.49 -14.28 -10.64
C TYR A 146 -14.21 -12.93 -10.64
N GLN A 147 -14.25 -12.22 -9.51
CA GLN A 147 -14.93 -10.92 -9.41
C GLN A 147 -14.27 -9.84 -10.27
N LYS A 148 -12.95 -9.96 -10.55
CA LYS A 148 -12.22 -9.10 -11.48
C LYS A 148 -12.40 -9.51 -12.94
N GLY A 149 -13.31 -10.44 -13.25
CA GLY A 149 -13.69 -10.82 -14.60
C GLY A 149 -12.66 -11.70 -15.31
N VAL A 150 -11.85 -12.44 -14.55
CA VAL A 150 -10.96 -13.47 -15.10
C VAL A 150 -11.81 -14.66 -15.57
N PRO A 151 -11.59 -15.22 -16.77
CA PRO A 151 -12.28 -16.43 -17.22
C PRO A 151 -12.06 -17.65 -16.32
N GLU A 152 -13.09 -18.48 -16.19
CA GLU A 152 -13.11 -19.69 -15.35
C GLU A 152 -11.93 -20.64 -15.55
N PRO A 153 -11.53 -20.99 -16.79
CA PRO A 153 -10.38 -21.85 -17.00
C PRO A 153 -9.07 -21.30 -16.42
N GLN A 154 -8.98 -19.97 -16.25
CA GLN A 154 -7.76 -19.31 -15.80
C GLN A 154 -7.77 -19.08 -14.28
N TYR A 155 -8.88 -18.59 -13.70
CA TYR A 155 -8.88 -18.36 -12.25
C TYR A 155 -8.85 -19.64 -11.45
N ARG A 156 -9.40 -20.76 -11.96
CA ARG A 156 -9.40 -22.05 -11.22
C ARG A 156 -7.99 -22.56 -10.88
N SER A 157 -6.99 -22.20 -11.68
CA SER A 157 -5.58 -22.54 -11.46
C SER A 157 -4.71 -21.33 -11.11
N ALA A 158 -5.30 -20.14 -10.90
CA ALA A 158 -4.54 -18.92 -10.65
C ALA A 158 -3.87 -18.94 -9.26
N ASN A 159 -2.55 -18.83 -9.27
CA ASN A 159 -1.63 -18.69 -8.14
C ASN A 159 -0.78 -17.39 -8.25
N PHE A 160 -0.98 -16.64 -9.32
CA PHE A 160 -0.29 -15.38 -9.62
C PHE A 160 -1.25 -14.20 -9.55
N ASP A 161 -0.81 -13.07 -8.99
CA ASP A 161 -1.55 -11.81 -8.99
C ASP A 161 -1.24 -11.02 -10.27
N TRP A 162 -2.27 -10.75 -11.07
CA TRP A 162 -2.12 -10.17 -12.41
C TRP A 162 -2.02 -8.64 -12.40
N GLY A 163 -2.20 -7.99 -11.25
CA GLY A 163 -2.03 -6.55 -11.08
C GLY A 163 -2.90 -5.72 -12.04
N LEU A 164 -2.28 -4.75 -12.72
CA LEU A 164 -2.95 -3.78 -13.58
C LEU A 164 -3.83 -4.39 -14.68
N LEU A 165 -3.54 -5.64 -15.11
CA LEU A 165 -4.36 -6.36 -16.07
C LEU A 165 -5.82 -6.52 -15.61
N TYR A 166 -6.08 -6.58 -14.30
CA TYR A 166 -7.45 -6.61 -13.78
C TYR A 166 -8.28 -5.39 -14.19
N ILE A 167 -7.65 -4.27 -14.52
CA ILE A 167 -8.30 -3.03 -14.90
C ILE A 167 -8.23 -2.84 -16.41
N THR A 168 -7.04 -2.95 -17.00
CA THR A 168 -6.84 -2.60 -18.42
C THR A 168 -7.28 -3.70 -19.37
N LYS A 169 -7.36 -4.95 -18.90
CA LYS A 169 -7.59 -6.16 -19.71
C LYS A 169 -6.56 -6.35 -20.84
N ASN A 170 -5.44 -5.63 -20.79
CA ASN A 170 -4.37 -5.74 -21.75
C ASN A 170 -3.34 -6.77 -21.26
N PRO A 171 -3.07 -7.85 -22.03
CA PRO A 171 -2.08 -8.86 -21.65
C PRO A 171 -0.68 -8.30 -21.38
N LYS A 172 -0.32 -7.15 -21.96
CA LYS A 172 0.98 -6.48 -21.72
C LYS A 172 1.10 -5.84 -20.33
N ASP A 173 0.01 -5.77 -19.57
CA ASP A 173 -0.02 -5.18 -18.23
C ASP A 173 -0.03 -6.22 -17.10
N VAL A 174 0.12 -7.50 -17.46
CA VAL A 174 0.19 -8.59 -16.48
C VAL A 174 1.34 -8.38 -15.49
N GLY A 175 1.02 -8.51 -14.19
CA GLY A 175 1.97 -8.39 -13.10
C GLY A 175 2.55 -6.99 -12.91
N LYS A 176 1.99 -5.96 -13.57
CA LYS A 176 2.37 -4.57 -13.30
C LYS A 176 1.62 -4.06 -12.08
N PHE A 177 2.36 -3.47 -11.17
CA PHE A 177 1.80 -2.82 -9.99
C PHE A 177 2.27 -1.38 -9.92
N ARG A 178 1.45 -0.53 -9.30
CA ARG A 178 1.79 0.86 -9.04
C ARG A 178 3.02 0.91 -8.13
N THR A 179 4.00 1.74 -8.47
CA THR A 179 5.16 2.01 -7.64
C THR A 179 4.69 2.51 -6.26
N PRO A 180 4.86 1.74 -5.18
CA PRO A 180 4.43 2.17 -3.85
C PRO A 180 5.31 3.30 -3.33
N SER A 181 4.78 4.11 -2.40
CA SER A 181 5.61 5.05 -1.65
C SER A 181 6.64 4.30 -0.81
N LEU A 182 7.84 4.88 -0.66
CA LEU A 182 8.86 4.37 0.26
C LEU A 182 8.84 5.06 1.63
N ARG A 183 7.82 5.89 1.91
CA ARG A 183 7.64 6.47 3.24
C ARG A 183 7.21 5.40 4.23
N GLU A 184 7.71 5.49 5.46
CA GLU A 184 7.36 4.60 6.58
C GLU A 184 7.69 3.10 6.40
N LEU A 185 8.55 2.73 5.44
CA LEU A 185 8.92 1.33 5.18
C LEU A 185 9.39 0.55 6.41
N LYS A 186 10.02 1.23 7.38
CA LYS A 186 10.51 0.62 8.62
C LYS A 186 9.40 -0.08 9.41
N TYR A 187 8.14 0.31 9.21
CA TYR A 187 7.00 -0.13 10.01
C TYR A 187 5.96 -0.94 9.23
N THR A 188 6.22 -1.25 7.96
CA THR A 188 5.19 -1.80 7.04
C THR A 188 5.59 -3.13 6.41
N ALA A 189 6.48 -3.89 7.05
CA ALA A 189 6.71 -5.28 6.66
C ALA A 189 5.42 -6.12 6.86
N PRO A 190 5.20 -7.19 6.06
CA PRO A 190 6.04 -7.63 4.93
C PRO A 190 5.84 -6.77 3.66
N TYR A 191 6.75 -6.93 2.70
CA TYR A 191 6.88 -6.09 1.51
C TYR A 191 6.38 -6.79 0.24
N MET A 192 6.21 -5.98 -0.82
CA MET A 192 5.61 -6.31 -2.12
C MET A 192 4.09 -6.54 -2.04
N HIS A 193 3.46 -6.63 -3.21
CA HIS A 193 1.99 -6.76 -3.33
C HIS A 193 1.42 -8.05 -2.70
N ASN A 194 2.27 -9.05 -2.48
CA ASN A 194 1.90 -10.36 -1.95
C ASN A 194 2.62 -10.72 -0.62
N GLY A 195 3.33 -9.76 -0.01
CA GLY A 195 3.97 -9.95 1.29
C GLY A 195 5.06 -11.02 1.34
N ILE A 196 5.73 -11.32 0.22
CA ILE A 196 6.72 -12.41 0.16
C ILE A 196 8.03 -12.11 0.91
N PHE A 197 8.41 -10.84 1.02
CA PHE A 197 9.65 -10.43 1.71
C PHE A 197 9.35 -9.84 3.08
N TYR A 198 10.03 -10.28 4.11
CA TYR A 198 9.84 -9.81 5.49
C TYR A 198 10.83 -8.72 5.90
N THR A 199 11.93 -8.57 5.15
CA THR A 199 13.00 -7.61 5.46
C THR A 199 13.33 -6.72 4.25
N LEU A 200 13.88 -5.53 4.50
CA LEU A 200 14.36 -4.65 3.42
C LEU A 200 15.60 -5.22 2.75
N GLU A 201 16.39 -6.02 3.47
CA GLU A 201 17.52 -6.78 2.94
C GLU A 201 17.07 -7.73 1.84
N GLU A 202 15.99 -8.50 2.05
CA GLU A 202 15.42 -9.39 1.03
C GLU A 202 14.92 -8.62 -0.18
N VAL A 203 14.30 -7.45 0.03
CA VAL A 203 13.87 -6.55 -1.07
C VAL A 203 15.07 -6.06 -1.87
N VAL A 204 16.12 -5.57 -1.20
CA VAL A 204 17.33 -5.08 -1.86
C VAL A 204 18.06 -6.22 -2.57
N ASP A 205 18.10 -7.42 -2.00
CA ASP A 205 18.67 -8.62 -2.62
C ASP A 205 17.90 -9.02 -3.89
N PHE A 206 16.57 -8.94 -3.86
CA PHE A 206 15.72 -9.18 -5.03
C PHE A 206 16.05 -8.22 -6.18
N TYR A 207 16.13 -6.92 -5.89
CA TYR A 207 16.52 -5.94 -6.91
C TYR A 207 17.98 -6.12 -7.34
N ASN A 208 18.90 -6.45 -6.44
CA ASN A 208 20.31 -6.67 -6.76
C ASN A 208 20.51 -7.80 -7.78
N LYS A 209 19.65 -8.82 -7.74
CA LYS A 209 19.60 -9.94 -8.71
C LYS A 209 18.91 -9.57 -10.04
N GLY A 210 18.31 -8.39 -10.15
CA GLY A 210 17.58 -7.94 -11.34
C GLY A 210 16.11 -8.34 -11.36
N GLY A 211 15.48 -8.34 -10.19
CA GLY A 211 14.09 -8.77 -10.01
C GLY A 211 13.92 -10.27 -10.21
N GLY A 212 12.69 -10.72 -10.45
CA GLY A 212 12.41 -12.12 -10.78
C GLY A 212 12.08 -12.28 -12.25
N ASP A 213 11.35 -13.35 -12.57
CA ASP A 213 11.04 -13.73 -13.94
C ASP A 213 9.65 -13.26 -14.36
N GLY A 214 9.46 -12.99 -15.64
CA GLY A 214 8.14 -12.62 -16.19
C GLY A 214 8.23 -11.96 -17.55
N ALA A 215 7.35 -12.37 -18.47
CA ALA A 215 7.35 -11.87 -19.85
C ALA A 215 7.09 -10.35 -19.95
N ALA A 216 6.36 -9.78 -18.99
CA ALA A 216 6.07 -8.35 -18.93
C ALA A 216 7.06 -7.54 -18.08
N LYS A 217 8.14 -8.17 -17.56
CA LYS A 217 9.12 -7.51 -16.68
C LYS A 217 9.65 -6.23 -17.31
N SER A 218 9.69 -5.17 -16.52
CA SER A 218 10.17 -3.87 -16.97
C SER A 218 11.66 -3.96 -17.37
N PRO A 219 12.06 -3.38 -18.53
CA PRO A 219 13.44 -3.39 -18.98
C PRO A 219 14.39 -2.54 -18.11
N LEU A 220 13.83 -1.74 -17.20
CA LEU A 220 14.59 -0.97 -16.20
C LEU A 220 15.16 -1.88 -15.11
N ILE A 221 14.56 -3.05 -14.89
CA ILE A 221 14.95 -3.97 -13.81
C ILE A 221 16.08 -4.88 -14.32
N LYS A 222 17.29 -4.63 -13.82
CA LYS A 222 18.52 -5.33 -14.18
C LYS A 222 19.36 -5.61 -12.92
N PRO A 223 20.25 -6.62 -12.94
CA PRO A 223 21.17 -6.85 -11.83
C PRO A 223 21.98 -5.59 -11.50
N LEU A 224 22.06 -5.24 -10.22
CA LEU A 224 22.68 -3.99 -9.77
C LEU A 224 24.17 -4.14 -9.43
N GLY A 225 24.62 -5.37 -9.15
CA GLY A 225 26.01 -5.65 -8.80
C GLY A 225 26.48 -4.96 -7.51
N LEU A 226 25.56 -4.78 -6.55
CA LEU A 226 25.86 -4.23 -5.23
C LEU A 226 26.60 -5.26 -4.36
N THR A 227 27.70 -4.82 -3.76
CA THR A 227 28.42 -5.53 -2.71
C THR A 227 27.58 -5.60 -1.43
N ASP A 228 27.94 -6.48 -0.51
CA ASP A 228 27.21 -6.64 0.77
C ASP A 228 27.20 -5.35 1.59
N ALA A 229 28.30 -4.58 1.56
CA ALA A 229 28.38 -3.27 2.23
C ALA A 229 27.43 -2.25 1.59
N GLU A 230 27.41 -2.19 0.25
CA GLU A 230 26.49 -1.29 -0.48
C GLU A 230 25.02 -1.64 -0.23
N ARG A 231 24.67 -2.93 -0.13
CA ARG A 231 23.29 -3.34 0.19
C ARG A 231 22.88 -2.88 1.58
N LYS A 232 23.75 -3.02 2.59
CA LYS A 232 23.51 -2.52 3.95
C LYS A 232 23.37 -1.01 4.01
N ASP A 233 24.23 -0.28 3.30
CA ASP A 233 24.14 1.18 3.20
C ASP A 233 22.81 1.61 2.56
N LEU A 234 22.38 0.92 1.49
CA LEU A 234 21.09 1.18 0.83
C LEU A 234 19.90 0.92 1.76
N VAL A 235 19.90 -0.20 2.49
CA VAL A 235 18.87 -0.48 3.50
C VAL A 235 18.82 0.63 4.55
N ALA A 236 19.98 1.04 5.10
CA ALA A 236 20.04 2.12 6.08
C ALA A 236 19.41 3.42 5.54
N PHE A 237 19.64 3.74 4.27
CA PHE A 237 18.99 4.88 3.61
C PHE A 237 17.47 4.69 3.48
N LEU A 238 16.99 3.52 3.06
CA LEU A 238 15.55 3.25 2.94
C LEU A 238 14.83 3.41 4.29
N GLU A 239 15.45 2.98 5.40
CA GLU A 239 14.90 3.18 6.75
C GLU A 239 14.83 4.66 7.14
N SER A 240 15.72 5.51 6.61
CA SER A 240 15.75 6.95 6.89
C SER A 240 14.55 7.73 6.31
N LEU A 241 13.77 7.09 5.42
CA LEU A 241 12.54 7.63 4.84
C LEU A 241 11.31 7.45 5.74
N SER A 242 11.48 6.80 6.89
CA SER A 242 10.45 6.61 7.92
C SER A 242 10.66 7.57 9.07
N MET A 243 9.60 7.91 9.80
CA MET A 243 9.76 8.66 11.04
C MET A 243 10.60 7.88 12.07
N ASP A 244 11.24 8.60 13.00
CA ASP A 244 12.01 7.98 14.09
C ASP A 244 11.14 7.05 14.97
N LYS A 245 9.83 7.32 15.01
CA LYS A 245 8.79 6.55 15.69
C LYS A 245 7.56 6.43 14.77
N PRO A 246 6.82 5.32 14.81
CA PRO A 246 5.63 5.16 13.98
C PRO A 246 4.54 6.15 14.39
N LEU A 247 3.77 6.62 13.41
CA LEU A 247 2.55 7.38 13.67
C LEU A 247 1.48 6.44 14.18
N LEU A 248 1.23 6.48 15.49
CA LEU A 248 0.17 5.70 16.13
C LEU A 248 -0.94 6.65 16.59
N ILE A 249 -2.13 6.45 16.04
CA ILE A 249 -3.33 7.20 16.43
C ILE A 249 -4.12 6.33 17.40
N ALA A 250 -4.35 6.83 18.61
CA ALA A 250 -5.12 6.11 19.61
C ALA A 250 -6.58 5.92 19.12
N PRO A 251 -7.16 4.72 19.25
CA PRO A 251 -8.55 4.51 18.89
C PRO A 251 -9.46 5.38 19.77
N PRO A 252 -10.51 6.01 19.21
CA PRO A 252 -11.46 6.77 20.01
C PRO A 252 -12.27 5.82 20.90
N LYS A 253 -12.76 6.33 22.03
CA LYS A 253 -13.81 5.64 22.78
C LYS A 253 -15.09 5.67 21.96
N LEU A 254 -15.58 4.50 21.54
CA LEU A 254 -16.83 4.41 20.77
C LEU A 254 -18.04 4.72 21.67
N PRO A 255 -19.00 5.54 21.21
CA PRO A 255 -20.27 5.74 21.89
C PRO A 255 -21.12 4.46 21.87
N GLU A 256 -22.04 4.33 22.82
CA GLU A 256 -22.89 3.14 22.95
C GLU A 256 -24.11 3.19 22.04
N TYR A 257 -24.60 2.02 21.67
CA TYR A 257 -25.89 1.87 21.00
C TYR A 257 -27.04 2.22 21.94
N GLN A 258 -28.06 2.89 21.41
CA GLN A 258 -29.31 3.19 22.09
C GLN A 258 -30.50 2.80 21.19
N PRO A 259 -31.64 2.36 21.78
CA PRO A 259 -32.87 2.17 21.04
C PRO A 259 -33.24 3.46 20.29
N MET A 260 -33.73 3.36 19.05
CA MET A 260 -34.28 4.55 18.37
C MET A 260 -35.51 5.04 19.14
N LYS A 261 -35.49 6.32 19.49
CA LYS A 261 -36.60 7.04 20.15
C LYS A 261 -37.52 7.65 19.12
#